data_AF-A0A3B9SIM0-F1
#
_entry.id   AF-A0A3B9SIM0-F1
#
_cell.length_a   1.000
_cell.length_b   1.000
_cell.length_c   1.000
_cell.angle_alpha   90.00
_cell.angle_beta   90.00
_cell.angle_gamma   90.00
#
_symmetry.space_group_name_H-M   'P 1'
#
loop_
_entity.id
_entity.type
_entity.pdbx_description
1 polymer ?
#
loop_
_entity_poly.entity_id
_entity_poly.type
_entity_poly.pdbx_seq_one_letter_code
_entity_poly.pdbx_strand_id
1 'polypeptide(L)' 'MKNVLTQISRVLVGGLFIFSGVIKMNDPVGFAFKLEEYFGEDVLNLPFLQPLALYLA' A
#
# COMPACT_ATOMS: atom_id res chain seq x y z
N MET A 1 15.03 21.20 19.02
CA MET A 1 15.33 21.22 17.57
C MET A 1 15.14 19.87 16.85
N LYS A 2 15.42 18.70 17.45
CA LYS A 2 15.18 17.39 16.79
C LYS A 2 13.70 17.05 16.47
N ASN A 3 12.74 17.78 17.06
CA ASN A 3 11.32 17.48 16.92
C ASN A 3 10.64 18.19 15.74
N VAL A 4 11.07 19.39 15.35
CA VAL A 4 10.37 20.12 14.27
C VAL A 4 10.59 19.45 12.92
N LEU A 5 11.84 19.12 12.60
CA LEU A 5 12.18 18.43 11.36
C LEU A 5 11.49 17.05 11.27
N THR A 6 11.45 16.31 12.38
CA THR A 6 10.80 14.99 12.42
C THR A 6 9.27 15.09 12.31
N GLN A 7 8.63 16.12 12.89
CA GLN A 7 7.20 16.35 12.69
C GLN A 7 6.88 16.75 11.24
N ILE A 8 7.70 17.61 10.63
CA ILE A 8 7.54 17.98 9.21
C ILE A 8 7.71 16.74 8.32
N SER A 9 8.78 15.95 8.52
CA SER A 9 8.98 14.70 7.78
C SER A 9 7.82 13.71 7.97
N ARG A 10 7.24 13.63 9.17
CA ARG A 10 6.07 12.77 9.44
C ARG A 10 4.85 13.19 8.64
N VAL A 11 4.53 14.49 8.63
CA VAL A 11 3.38 15.01 7.88
C VAL A 11 3.59 14.82 6.38
N LEU A 12 4.80 15.09 5.87
CA LEU A 12 5.10 14.93 4.44
C LEU A 12 5.07 13.47 3.99
N VAL A 13 5.76 12.57 4.70
CA VAL A 13 5.78 11.15 4.36
C VAL A 13 4.41 10.52 4.56
N GLY A 14 3.68 10.89 5.63
CA GLY A 14 2.31 10.44 5.86
C GLY A 14 1.36 10.91 4.77
N GLY A 15 1.43 12.19 4.39
CA GLY A 15 0.64 12.75 3.28
C GLY A 15 0.95 12.07 1.95
N LEU A 16 2.23 11.82 1.65
CA LEU A 16 2.65 11.10 0.45
C LEU A 16 2.11 9.66 0.43
N PHE A 17 2.13 8.98 1.57
CA PHE A 17 1.61 7.62 1.70
C PHE A 17 0.09 7.57 1.47
N ILE A 18 -0.66 8.50 2.08
CA ILE A 18 -2.11 8.64 1.86
C ILE A 18 -2.40 8.94 0.40
N PHE A 19 -1.70 9.91 -0.20
CA PHE A 19 -1.87 10.26 -1.61
C PHE A 19 -1.60 9.06 -2.52
N SER A 20 -0.52 8.30 -2.25
CA SER A 20 -0.23 7.08 -2.99
C SER A 20 -1.33 6.03 -2.87
N GLY A 21 -1.98 5.89 -1.70
CA GLY A 21 -3.13 5.03 -1.50
C GLY A 21 -4.34 5.47 -2.34
N VAL A 22 -4.67 6.76 -2.30
CA VAL A 22 -5.78 7.34 -3.07
C VAL A 22 -5.61 7.13 -4.58
N ILE A 23 -4.39 7.25 -5.10
CA ILE A 23 -4.13 6.99 -6.53
C ILE A 23 -4.36 5.52 -6.89
N LYS A 24 -3.97 4.58 -6.02
CA LYS A 24 -4.23 3.14 -6.24
C LYS A 24 -5.72 2.81 -6.23
N MET A 25 -6.50 3.50 -5.39
CA MET A 25 -7.97 3.36 -5.35
C MET A 25 -8.67 3.83 -6.64
N ASN A 26 -8.02 4.60 -7.51
CA ASN A 26 -8.59 4.97 -8.80
C ASN A 26 -8.63 3.80 -9.79
N ASP A 27 -7.81 2.75 -9.57
CA ASP A 27 -7.86 1.49 -10.30
C ASP A 27 -7.69 0.30 -9.33
N PRO A 28 -8.77 -0.07 -8.61
CA PRO A 28 -8.73 -1.18 -7.65
C PRO A 28 -8.43 -2.52 -8.31
N VAL A 29 -8.81 -2.70 -9.58
CA VAL A 29 -8.58 -3.95 -10.30
C VAL A 29 -7.10 -4.10 -10.63
N GLY A 30 -6.46 -3.05 -11.15
CA GLY A 30 -5.01 -3.03 -11.39
C GLY A 30 -4.20 -3.21 -10.10
N PHE A 31 -4.66 -2.62 -8.99
CA PHE A 31 -4.03 -2.80 -7.68
C PHE A 31 -4.20 -4.22 -7.13
N ALA A 32 -5.38 -4.84 -7.30
CA ALA A 32 -5.65 -6.22 -6.89
C ALA A 32 -4.68 -7.22 -7.55
N PHE A 33 -4.37 -7.08 -8.84
CA PHE A 33 -3.39 -7.94 -9.51
C PHE A 33 -1.99 -7.85 -8.88
N LYS A 34 -1.60 -6.64 -8.47
CA LYS A 34 -0.32 -6.46 -7.77
C LYS A 34 -0.35 -7.03 -6.36
N LEU A 35 -1.47 -6.93 -5.66
CA LEU A 35 -1.65 -7.58 -4.36
C LEU A 35 -1.61 -9.11 -4.48
N GLU A 36 -2.21 -9.69 -5.51
CA GLU A 36 -2.17 -11.13 -5.78
C GLU A 36 -0.75 -11.64 -6.04
N GLU A 37 0.05 -10.89 -6.81
CA GLU A 37 1.48 -11.14 -7.03
C GLU A 37 2.28 -11.07 -5.71
N TYR A 38 2.00 -10.07 -4.85
CA TYR A 38 2.65 -9.96 -3.55
C TYR A 38 2.28 -11.07 -2.57
N PHE A 39 1.06 -11.58 -2.63
CA PHE A 39 0.63 -12.69 -1.77
C PHE A 39 1.16 -14.05 -2.23
N GLY A 40 1.74 -14.14 -3.43
CA GLY A 40 2.34 -15.36 -3.96
C GLY A 40 3.49 -15.92 -3.11
N GLU A 41 3.81 -17.19 -3.35
CA GLU A 41 4.84 -17.97 -2.64
C GLU A 41 6.23 -17.34 -2.76
N ASP A 42 6.52 -16.69 -3.89
CA ASP A 42 7.82 -16.08 -4.19
C ASP A 42 8.05 -14.73 -3.50
N VAL A 43 7.01 -14.11 -2.92
CA VAL A 43 7.10 -12.75 -2.36
C VAL A 43 6.80 -12.73 -0.86
N LEU A 44 5.53 -12.82 -0.45
CA LEU A 44 5.15 -12.85 0.96
C LEU A 44 4.78 -14.24 1.46
N ASN A 45 4.57 -15.21 0.56
CA ASN A 45 4.14 -16.56 0.88
C ASN A 45 2.85 -16.59 1.71
N LEU A 46 1.84 -15.83 1.27
CA LEU A 46 0.51 -15.73 1.88
C LEU A 46 -0.60 -16.06 0.85
N PRO A 47 -0.56 -17.22 0.17
CA PRO A 47 -1.46 -17.51 -0.95
C PRO A 47 -2.95 -17.51 -0.56
N PHE A 48 -3.26 -17.75 0.72
CA PHE A 48 -4.64 -17.68 1.24
C PHE A 48 -5.25 -16.27 1.17
N LEU A 49 -4.45 -15.21 1.00
CA LEU A 49 -4.91 -13.83 0.83
C LEU A 49 -5.15 -13.46 -0.64
N GLN A 50 -4.71 -14.27 -1.61
CA GLN A 50 -4.93 -14.02 -3.04
C GLN A 50 -6.43 -13.88 -3.41
N PRO A 51 -7.34 -14.74 -2.91
CA PRO A 51 -8.77 -14.56 -3.18
C PRO A 51 -9.37 -13.27 -2.58
N LEU A 52 -8.68 -12.68 -1.58
CA LEU A 52 -9.07 -11.43 -0.94
C LEU A 52 -8.43 -10.20 -1.60
N ALA A 53 -7.54 -10.37 -2.58
CA ALA A 53 -6.78 -9.27 -3.18
C ALA A 53 -7.68 -8.15 -3.73
N LEU A 54 -8.79 -8.50 -4.38
CA LEU A 54 -9.76 -7.52 -4.88
C LEU A 54 -10.54 -6.81 -3.76
N TYR A 55 -10.81 -7.48 -2.65
CA TYR A 55 -11.51 -6.88 -1.51
C TYR A 55 -10.59 -5.98 -0.66
N LEU A 56 -9.28 -6.20 -0.75
CA LEU A 56 -8.25 -5.43 -0.05
C LEU A 56 -7.69 -4.27 -0.90
N ALA A 57 -8.01 -4.25 -2.19
CA ALA A 57 -7.58 -3.21 -3.13
C ALA A 57 -8.44 -1.94 -3.01
#